data_AF-A0A0G0Q527-F1
#
_entry.id   AF-A0A0G0Q527-F1
#
_cell.length_a   1.000
_cell.length_b   1.000
_cell.length_c   1.000
_cell.angle_alpha   90.00
_cell.angle_beta   90.00
_cell.angle_gamma   90.00
#
_symmetry.space_group_name_H-M   'P 1'
#
loop_
_entity.id
_entity.type
_entity.pdbx_description
1 polymer ?
#
loop_
_entity_poly.entity_id
_entity_poly.type
_entity_poly.pdbx_seq_one_letter_code
_entity_poly.pdbx_strand_id
1 'polypeptide(L)'
;MKHKLFNIHKQHIFLTPKESSCVRKRIFLTTFKLPLDFLKIKTKRVYISTFGLKHLYDKRTAREYEYLLQYLSQIIISPDAIYKNSSNRHGNIVLHKLLPEGDYIIVLQLSQKKNRGNYVLTGFRVKQKELNKFKLLWKREAGTPPSSR
;
A
#
# COMPACT_ATOMS: atom_id res chain seq x y z
N MET A 1 -14.91 -0.86 -5.62
CA MET A 1 -13.90 -0.88 -4.53
C MET A 1 -13.82 0.46 -3.77
N LYS A 2 -13.74 1.62 -4.45
CA LYS A 2 -13.68 2.96 -3.81
C LYS A 2 -14.71 3.15 -2.69
N HIS A 3 -15.98 2.85 -2.95
CA HIS A 3 -17.06 3.04 -1.97
C HIS A 3 -16.88 2.27 -0.65
N LYS A 4 -16.29 1.07 -0.66
CA LYS A 4 -16.21 0.23 0.54
C LYS A 4 -15.20 0.74 1.56
N LEU A 5 -14.05 1.22 1.11
CA LEU A 5 -13.01 1.81 1.97
C LEU A 5 -13.47 3.14 2.56
N PHE A 6 -14.06 4.01 1.74
CA PHE A 6 -14.62 5.28 2.19
C PHE A 6 -15.76 5.08 3.20
N ASN A 7 -16.65 4.10 2.98
CA ASN A 7 -17.72 3.80 3.94
C ASN A 7 -17.14 3.35 5.29
N ILE A 8 -16.12 2.49 5.28
CA ILE A 8 -15.47 2.03 6.52
C ILE A 8 -14.74 3.17 7.22
N HIS A 9 -14.07 4.04 6.47
CA HIS A 9 -13.47 5.27 7.02
C HIS A 9 -14.54 6.12 7.73
N LYS A 10 -15.66 6.43 7.06
CA LYS A 10 -16.75 7.22 7.63
C LYS A 10 -17.34 6.60 8.89
N GLN A 11 -17.52 5.27 8.92
CA GLN A 11 -18.15 4.58 10.03
C GLN A 11 -17.26 4.38 11.26
N HIS A 12 -15.93 4.31 11.09
CA HIS A 12 -15.04 3.81 12.15
C HIS A 12 -13.81 4.66 12.43
N ILE A 13 -13.57 5.71 11.63
CA ILE A 13 -12.32 6.49 11.68
C ILE A 13 -12.59 7.99 11.64
N PHE A 14 -13.51 8.44 10.77
CA PHE A 14 -13.85 9.84 10.65
C PHE A 14 -14.33 10.40 12.00
N LEU A 15 -13.85 11.60 12.36
CA LEU A 15 -14.10 12.28 13.64
C LEU A 15 -13.60 11.57 14.91
N THR A 16 -12.91 10.44 14.79
CA THR A 16 -12.27 9.82 15.96
C THR A 16 -11.04 10.62 16.41
N PRO A 17 -10.78 10.80 17.71
CA PRO A 17 -9.60 11.50 18.20
C PRO A 17 -8.30 10.90 17.65
N LYS A 18 -7.29 11.74 17.44
CA LYS A 18 -5.97 11.28 16.97
C LYS A 18 -5.42 10.21 17.92
N GLU A 19 -4.90 9.11 17.37
CA GLU A 19 -4.31 7.98 18.11
C GLU A 19 -5.26 7.22 19.06
N SER A 20 -6.57 7.50 19.00
CA SER A 20 -7.58 6.71 19.71
C SER A 20 -7.69 5.28 19.18
N SER A 21 -8.16 4.38 20.05
CA SER A 21 -8.47 3.01 19.67
C SER A 21 -9.67 2.97 18.73
N CYS A 22 -9.64 2.06 17.76
CA CYS A 22 -10.76 1.82 16.84
C CYS A 22 -11.10 0.33 16.79
N VAL A 23 -12.35 0.01 16.42
CA VAL A 23 -12.81 -1.37 16.31
C VAL A 23 -11.90 -2.13 15.34
N ARG A 24 -11.38 -3.28 15.74
CA ARG A 24 -10.48 -4.08 14.91
C ARG A 24 -11.24 -4.78 13.78
N LYS A 25 -11.25 -4.19 12.59
CA LYS A 25 -11.81 -4.83 11.38
C LYS A 25 -10.73 -5.07 10.35
N ARG A 26 -10.87 -6.18 9.61
CA ARG A 26 -10.04 -6.53 8.46
C ARG A 26 -10.79 -6.23 7.17
N ILE A 27 -10.19 -5.41 6.33
CA ILE A 27 -10.81 -4.92 5.09
C ILE A 27 -10.04 -5.52 3.93
N PHE A 28 -10.72 -6.32 3.11
CA PHE A 28 -10.12 -6.81 1.87
C PHE A 28 -9.97 -5.65 0.90
N LEU A 29 -8.73 -5.44 0.43
CA LEU A 29 -8.41 -4.44 -0.57
C LEU A 29 -8.48 -5.09 -1.94
N THR A 30 -7.51 -5.94 -2.25
CA THR A 30 -7.33 -6.49 -3.59
C THR A 30 -6.46 -7.74 -3.53
N THR A 31 -6.26 -8.37 -4.68
CA THR A 31 -5.27 -9.42 -4.89
C THR A 31 -4.13 -8.89 -5.76
N PHE A 32 -2.90 -9.27 -5.43
CA PHE A 32 -1.76 -9.08 -6.33
C PHE A 32 -2.03 -9.74 -7.68
N LYS A 33 -1.70 -9.02 -8.76
CA LYS A 33 -1.78 -9.55 -10.13
C LYS A 33 -0.41 -9.94 -10.71
N LEU A 34 0.68 -9.43 -10.14
CA LEU A 34 2.04 -9.75 -10.59
C LEU A 34 2.43 -11.20 -10.23
N PRO A 35 3.33 -11.84 -11.01
CA PRO A 35 4.03 -13.04 -10.57
C PRO A 35 5.01 -12.65 -9.46
N LEU A 36 4.75 -13.14 -8.24
CA LEU A 36 5.47 -12.74 -7.03
C LEU A 36 6.23 -13.92 -6.39
N ASP A 37 6.65 -14.88 -7.21
CA ASP A 37 7.30 -16.10 -6.73
C ASP A 37 8.63 -15.79 -6.02
N PHE A 38 9.33 -14.76 -6.48
CA PHE A 38 10.53 -14.22 -5.83
C PHE A 38 10.28 -13.68 -4.40
N LEU A 39 9.05 -13.31 -4.06
CA LEU A 39 8.67 -12.87 -2.71
C LEU A 39 8.27 -14.04 -1.79
N LYS A 40 8.18 -15.27 -2.32
CA LYS A 40 7.77 -16.48 -1.57
C LYS A 40 6.46 -16.31 -0.78
N ILE A 41 5.53 -15.50 -1.28
CA ILE A 41 4.25 -15.23 -0.60
C ILE A 41 3.32 -16.44 -0.62
N LYS A 42 2.66 -16.71 0.50
CA LYS A 42 1.69 -17.82 0.61
C LYS A 42 0.27 -17.45 0.15
N THR A 43 0.00 -16.16 -0.04
CA THR A 43 -1.30 -15.65 -0.50
C THR A 43 -1.13 -14.37 -1.29
N LYS A 44 -1.95 -14.17 -2.32
CA LYS A 44 -1.99 -12.93 -3.11
C LYS A 44 -2.93 -11.88 -2.52
N ARG A 45 -3.75 -12.23 -1.53
CA ARG A 45 -4.78 -11.35 -0.97
C ARG A 45 -4.14 -10.29 -0.06
N VAL A 46 -4.48 -9.04 -0.30
CA VAL A 46 -4.01 -7.87 0.46
C VAL A 46 -5.18 -7.23 1.19
N TYR A 47 -4.94 -6.86 2.44
CA TYR A 47 -5.91 -6.29 3.35
C TYR A 47 -5.36 -5.02 3.98
N ILE A 48 -6.22 -4.23 4.59
CA ILE A 48 -5.85 -3.20 5.55
C ILE A 48 -6.72 -3.38 6.79
N SER A 49 -6.14 -3.14 7.96
CA SER A 49 -6.91 -3.07 9.20
C SER A 49 -7.45 -1.67 9.41
N THR A 50 -8.51 -1.53 10.20
CA THR A 50 -8.95 -0.22 10.71
C THR A 50 -7.82 0.53 11.41
N PHE A 51 -6.95 -0.15 12.16
CA PHE A 51 -5.74 0.47 12.74
C PHE A 51 -4.77 1.01 11.68
N GLY A 52 -4.48 0.25 10.61
CA GLY A 52 -3.64 0.74 9.52
C GLY A 52 -4.28 1.92 8.80
N LEU A 53 -5.60 1.89 8.63
CA LEU A 53 -6.35 2.97 8.01
C LEU A 53 -6.43 4.23 8.90
N LYS A 54 -6.52 4.04 10.23
CA LYS A 54 -6.46 5.12 11.24
C LYS A 54 -5.06 5.72 11.31
N HIS A 55 -4.01 4.89 11.26
CA HIS A 55 -2.63 5.35 11.20
C HIS A 55 -2.37 6.21 9.96
N LEU A 56 -2.90 5.82 8.80
CA LEU A 56 -2.87 6.65 7.59
C LEU A 56 -3.61 7.98 7.80
N TYR A 57 -4.80 7.94 8.39
CA TYR A 57 -5.59 9.15 8.63
C TYR A 57 -4.88 10.14 9.58
N ASP A 58 -4.30 9.63 10.67
CA ASP A 58 -3.70 10.47 11.72
C ASP A 58 -2.33 11.06 11.34
N LYS A 59 -1.63 10.45 10.38
CA LYS A 59 -0.25 10.83 10.01
C LYS A 59 -0.16 11.55 8.65
N ARG A 60 -1.26 11.67 7.90
CA ARG A 60 -1.26 12.30 6.57
C ARG A 60 -2.12 13.55 6.57
N THR A 61 -1.82 14.45 5.65
CA THR A 61 -2.74 15.57 5.36
C THR A 61 -4.04 15.01 4.78
N ALA A 62 -5.16 15.73 4.91
CA ALA A 62 -6.45 15.28 4.37
C ALA A 62 -6.35 14.95 2.88
N ARG A 63 -5.72 15.84 2.09
CA ARG A 63 -5.50 15.63 0.65
C ARG A 63 -4.69 14.37 0.36
N GLU A 64 -3.55 14.19 1.05
CA GLU A 64 -2.71 13.00 0.84
C GLU A 64 -3.42 11.71 1.25
N TYR A 65 -4.18 11.75 2.34
CA TYR A 65 -4.97 10.62 2.80
C TYR A 65 -6.04 10.19 1.79
N GLU A 66 -6.82 11.15 1.29
CA GLU A 66 -7.84 10.89 0.26
C GLU A 66 -7.22 10.36 -1.02
N TYR A 67 -6.10 10.93 -1.44
CA TYR A 67 -5.36 10.49 -2.62
C TYR A 67 -4.86 9.05 -2.45
N LEU A 68 -4.24 8.74 -1.30
CA LEU A 68 -3.82 7.37 -0.96
C LEU A 68 -5.00 6.41 -0.97
N LEU A 69 -6.14 6.77 -0.36
CA LEU A 69 -7.34 5.94 -0.35
C LEU A 69 -7.85 5.63 -1.77
N GLN A 70 -7.84 6.63 -2.65
CA GLN A 70 -8.25 6.49 -4.03
C GLN A 70 -7.35 5.53 -4.82
N TYR A 71 -6.03 5.58 -4.60
CA TYR A 71 -5.04 4.85 -5.40
C TYR A 71 -4.48 3.60 -4.73
N LEU A 72 -4.83 3.32 -3.46
CA LEU A 72 -4.25 2.24 -2.66
C LEU A 72 -4.27 0.90 -3.39
N SER A 73 -5.42 0.53 -3.95
CA SER A 73 -5.59 -0.73 -4.66
C SER A 73 -4.81 -0.78 -5.97
N GLN A 74 -4.70 0.36 -6.68
CA GLN A 74 -3.96 0.45 -7.93
C GLN A 74 -2.44 0.29 -7.71
N ILE A 75 -1.90 0.90 -6.65
CA ILE A 75 -0.50 0.73 -6.25
C ILE A 75 -0.20 -0.75 -5.94
N ILE A 76 -1.12 -1.44 -5.28
CA ILE A 76 -0.97 -2.88 -4.97
C ILE A 76 -1.06 -3.76 -6.22
N ILE A 77 -2.03 -3.50 -7.09
CA ILE A 77 -2.28 -4.30 -8.31
C ILE A 77 -1.15 -4.12 -9.32
N SER A 78 -0.67 -2.89 -9.47
CA SER A 78 0.20 -2.46 -10.56
C SER A 78 1.29 -1.52 -10.06
N PRO A 79 2.17 -1.95 -9.14
CA PRO A 79 3.32 -1.13 -8.77
C PRO A 79 4.24 -0.95 -9.97
N ASP A 80 5.03 0.11 -9.93
CA ASP A 80 6.09 0.39 -10.90
C ASP A 80 7.42 -0.18 -10.39
N ALA A 81 7.60 -0.27 -9.07
CA ALA A 81 8.71 -0.99 -8.46
C ALA A 81 8.32 -1.65 -7.12
N ILE A 82 9.06 -2.68 -6.76
CA ILE A 82 8.97 -3.38 -5.49
C ILE A 82 10.36 -3.39 -4.86
N TYR A 83 10.43 -2.94 -3.62
CA TYR A 83 11.66 -2.91 -2.84
C TYR A 83 11.54 -3.78 -1.58
N LYS A 84 12.67 -4.26 -1.09
CA LYS A 84 12.78 -4.84 0.25
C LYS A 84 12.83 -3.69 1.26
N ASN A 85 12.00 -3.78 2.30
CA ASN A 85 12.06 -2.82 3.39
C ASN A 85 13.36 -3.01 4.20
N SER A 86 13.79 -1.97 4.91
CA SER A 86 14.92 -2.08 5.85
C SER A 86 14.56 -3.03 7.01
N SER A 87 15.52 -3.81 7.50
CA SER A 87 15.34 -4.72 8.64
C SER A 87 14.87 -4.01 9.91
N ASN A 88 15.16 -2.72 10.04
CA ASN A 88 14.86 -1.93 11.23
C ASN A 88 13.47 -1.27 11.17
N ARG A 89 12.66 -1.57 10.15
CA ARG A 89 11.31 -1.01 9.97
C ARG A 89 10.26 -2.12 9.90
N HIS A 90 9.07 -1.85 10.44
CA HIS A 90 7.94 -2.77 10.31
C HIS A 90 7.52 -2.93 8.84
N GLY A 91 7.16 -4.16 8.46
CA GLY A 91 6.79 -4.53 7.08
C GLY A 91 7.94 -5.15 6.30
N ASN A 92 7.60 -6.00 5.34
CA ASN A 92 8.59 -6.78 4.58
C ASN A 92 8.99 -6.11 3.27
N ILE A 93 8.02 -5.53 2.57
CA ILE A 93 8.23 -4.96 1.23
C ILE A 93 7.62 -3.57 1.14
N VAL A 94 8.15 -2.80 0.20
CA VAL A 94 7.66 -1.48 -0.18
C VAL A 94 7.25 -1.56 -1.64
N LEU A 95 5.98 -1.28 -1.90
CA LEU A 95 5.46 -1.09 -3.26
C LEU A 95 5.59 0.38 -3.61
N HIS A 96 6.09 0.68 -4.79
CA HIS A 96 6.23 2.03 -5.30
C HIS A 96 5.40 2.21 -6.57
N LYS A 97 4.82 3.39 -6.72
CA LYS A 97 4.14 3.80 -7.93
C LYS A 97 4.33 5.31 -8.15
N LEU A 98 4.66 5.68 -9.37
CA LEU A 98 4.59 7.05 -9.84
C LEU A 98 3.13 7.37 -10.17
N LEU A 99 2.59 8.39 -9.50
CA LEU A 99 1.26 8.92 -9.73
C LEU A 99 1.38 10.38 -10.20
N PRO A 100 0.31 11.00 -10.73
CA PRO A 100 0.34 12.41 -11.14
C PRO A 100 0.86 13.37 -10.07
N GLU A 101 0.54 13.13 -8.80
CA GLU A 101 1.05 13.93 -7.68
C GLU A 101 2.46 13.53 -7.20
N GLY A 102 3.17 12.63 -7.88
CA GLY A 102 4.54 12.21 -7.57
C GLY A 102 4.67 10.76 -7.12
N ASP A 103 5.79 10.43 -6.48
CA ASP A 103 6.11 9.07 -6.05
C ASP A 103 5.39 8.70 -4.74
N TYR A 104 4.63 7.62 -4.79
CA TYR A 104 3.95 7.08 -3.62
C TYR A 104 4.46 5.68 -3.31
N ILE A 105 4.53 5.38 -2.01
CA ILE A 105 4.83 4.05 -1.54
C ILE A 105 3.75 3.50 -0.61
N ILE A 106 3.64 2.17 -0.61
CA ILE A 106 2.87 1.39 0.37
C ILE A 106 3.79 0.36 1.00
N VAL A 107 3.82 0.32 2.33
CA VAL A 107 4.55 -0.69 3.08
C VAL A 107 3.61 -1.85 3.39
N LEU A 108 4.01 -3.06 2.99
CA LEU A 108 3.25 -4.28 3.22
C LEU A 108 3.95 -5.22 4.19
N GLN A 109 3.17 -5.76 5.12
CA GLN A 109 3.49 -6.96 5.88
C GLN A 109 3.01 -8.18 5.11
N LEU A 110 3.95 -9.00 4.66
CA LEU A 110 3.68 -10.29 4.05
C LEU A 110 3.39 -11.32 5.13
N SER A 111 2.38 -12.16 4.90
CA SER A 111 2.09 -13.26 5.81
C SER A 111 2.74 -14.55 5.35
N GLN A 112 3.33 -15.26 6.31
CA GLN A 112 3.88 -16.59 6.09
C GLN A 112 2.83 -17.71 6.25
N LYS A 113 1.59 -17.38 6.67
CA LYS A 113 0.51 -18.36 6.84
C LYS A 113 -0.51 -18.22 5.72
N LYS A 114 -0.84 -19.30 4.99
CA LYS A 114 -1.82 -19.30 3.87
C LYS A 114 -3.16 -18.63 4.22
N ASN A 115 -3.64 -18.85 5.45
CA ASN A 115 -4.94 -18.36 5.91
C ASN A 115 -4.93 -16.89 6.38
N ARG A 116 -3.74 -16.27 6.48
CA ARG A 116 -3.57 -14.88 6.87
C ARG A 116 -3.16 -14.10 5.64
N GLY A 117 -3.95 -13.08 5.28
CA GLY A 117 -3.65 -12.17 4.17
C GLY A 117 -2.38 -11.36 4.40
N ASN A 118 -1.89 -10.71 3.33
CA ASN A 118 -0.90 -9.64 3.46
C ASN A 118 -1.59 -8.36 3.93
N TYR A 119 -0.89 -7.49 4.65
CA TYR A 119 -1.48 -6.28 5.24
C TYR A 119 -0.74 -5.01 4.84
N VAL A 120 -1.48 -3.98 4.48
CA VAL A 120 -0.99 -2.60 4.43
C VAL A 120 -0.74 -2.11 5.85
N LEU A 121 0.50 -1.69 6.11
CA LEU A 121 0.88 -1.07 7.37
C LEU A 121 0.79 0.46 7.30
N THR A 122 1.30 1.05 6.21
CA THR A 122 1.28 2.49 5.97
C THR A 122 1.51 2.77 4.48
N GLY A 123 1.36 4.03 4.10
CA GLY A 123 1.63 4.56 2.77
C GLY A 123 1.77 6.07 2.83
N PHE A 124 2.57 6.63 1.95
CA PHE A 124 2.90 8.06 1.90
C PHE A 124 3.59 8.43 0.60
N ARG A 125 3.56 9.72 0.28
CA ARG A 125 4.38 10.31 -0.76
C ARG A 125 5.84 10.36 -0.32
N VAL A 126 6.75 10.03 -1.22
CA VAL A 126 8.20 10.05 -0.99
C VAL A 126 8.90 10.90 -2.03
N LYS A 127 10.11 11.35 -1.70
CA LYS A 127 11.03 11.91 -2.70
C LYS A 127 11.84 10.78 -3.32
N GLN A 128 12.16 10.88 -4.61
CA GLN A 128 12.96 9.87 -5.33
C GLN A 128 14.24 9.46 -4.58
N LYS A 129 14.95 10.43 -3.99
CA LYS A 129 16.17 10.20 -3.20
C LYS A 129 15.97 9.28 -1.99
N GLU A 130 14.75 9.20 -1.45
CA GLU A 130 14.42 8.34 -0.32
C GLU A 130 14.26 6.89 -0.73
N LEU A 131 13.92 6.63 -2.01
CA LEU A 131 13.82 5.28 -2.55
C LEU A 131 15.18 4.57 -2.57
N ASN A 132 16.27 5.33 -2.69
CA ASN A 132 17.65 4.81 -2.67
C ASN A 132 18.00 4.10 -1.35
N LYS A 133 17.23 4.33 -0.29
CA LYS A 133 17.43 3.66 1.01
C LYS A 133 16.90 2.22 1.02
N PHE A 134 16.13 1.82 0.00
CA PHE A 134 15.57 0.48 -0.10
C PHE A 134 16.29 -0.35 -1.16
N LYS A 135 16.38 -1.66 -0.93
CA LYS A 135 16.94 -2.58 -1.92
C LYS A 135 15.87 -2.91 -2.97
N LEU A 136 16.12 -2.56 -4.23
CA LEU A 136 15.23 -2.92 -5.34
C LEU A 136 15.15 -4.45 -5.49
N LEU A 137 13.94 -4.98 -5.60
CA LEU A 137 13.67 -6.41 -5.83
C LEU A 137 13.13 -6.66 -7.23
N TRP A 138 12.26 -5.76 -7.70
CA TRP A 138 11.64 -5.85 -9.02
C TRP A 138 11.26 -4.44 -9.48
N LYS A 139 11.39 -4.18 -10.78
CA LYS A 139 10.94 -2.95 -11.42
C LYS A 139 10.20 -3.32 -12.69
N ARG A 140 9.09 -2.65 -12.96
CA ARG A 140 8.40 -2.75 -14.24
C ARG A 140 9.34 -2.22 -15.31
N GLU A 141 9.68 -3.05 -16.28
CA GLU A 141 10.35 -2.58 -17.48
C GLU A 141 9.41 -1.58 -18.18
N ALA A 142 9.92 -0.40 -18.49
CA ALA A 142 9.22 0.54 -19.35
C ALA A 142 9.21 -0.09 -20.74
N GLY A 143 8.14 -0.80 -21.08
CA GLY A 143 7.86 -1.08 -22.48
C GLY A 143 7.75 0.26 -23.18
N THR A 144 8.57 0.47 -24.20
CA THR A 144 8.43 1.58 -25.15
C THR A 144 6.94 1.70 -25.50
N PRO A 145 6.32 2.89 -25.41
CA PRO A 145 4.98 3.04 -25.98
C PRO A 145 5.04 2.57 -27.43
N PRO A 146 4.03 1.83 -27.96
CA PRO A 146 4.02 1.53 -29.38
C PRO A 146 4.14 2.86 -30.10
N SER A 147 5.22 3.04 -30.86
CA SER A 147 5.30 4.16 -31.79
C SER A 147 4.10 4.01 -32.71
N SER A 148 3.17 4.96 -32.60
CA SER A 148 2.09 5.12 -33.55
C SER A 148 2.70 5.29 -34.93
N ARG A 149 2.69 4.20 -35.70
CA ARG A 149 2.68 4.22 -37.16
C ARG A 149 1.22 4.21 -37.61
#